data_AF-A0A955SI82-F1
#
_entry.id   AF-A0A955SI82-F1
#
_cell.length_a   1.000
_cell.length_b   1.000
_cell.length_c   1.000
_cell.angle_alpha   90.00
_cell.angle_beta   90.00
_cell.angle_gamma   90.00
#
_symmetry.space_group_name_H-M   'P 1'
#
loop_
_entity.id
_entity.type
_entity.pdbx_description
1 polymer ?
#
loop_
_entity_poly.entity_id
_entity_poly.type
_entity_poly.pdbx_seq_one_letter_code
_entity_poly.pdbx_strand_id
1 'polypeptide(L)'
;MKHNKDYSVKKFSLNGLKGISDKTLEMHFKLYEGYVKATNSLTRQIGEFLIDGQVDQEEMPAYSELTRRLGFEYNGMVLHELYFENMTSHASKSPQGHSSLLKAFEDSFGSFENWKTDFSSVGKMRGVGWAVCN
;
A
#
# COMPACT_ATOMS: atom_id res chain seq x y z
N MET A 1 -13.69 -8.70 4.25
CA MET A 1 -12.93 -9.97 4.30
C MET A 1 -13.75 -10.99 5.07
N LYS A 2 -13.66 -12.28 4.76
CA LYS A 2 -14.18 -13.30 5.68
C LYS A 2 -13.23 -13.33 6.88
N HIS A 3 -13.71 -13.11 8.10
CA HIS A 3 -12.88 -13.04 9.31
C HIS A 3 -12.10 -14.33 9.63
N ASN A 4 -12.39 -15.42 8.90
CA ASN A 4 -11.84 -16.75 9.16
C ASN A 4 -10.75 -17.17 8.16
N LYS A 5 -10.24 -16.28 7.31
CA LYS A 5 -9.16 -16.60 6.37
C LYS A 5 -8.05 -15.56 6.42
N ASP A 6 -6.87 -16.01 6.82
CA ASP A 6 -5.66 -15.21 6.81
C ASP A 6 -5.24 -14.85 5.38
N TYR A 7 -4.80 -13.61 5.21
CA TYR A 7 -4.12 -13.14 4.01
C TYR A 7 -2.68 -13.66 4.00
N SER A 8 -2.24 -14.18 2.85
CA SER A 8 -0.89 -14.69 2.69
C SER A 8 0.04 -13.60 2.16
N VAL A 9 1.24 -13.51 2.73
CA VAL A 9 2.30 -12.61 2.26
C VAL A 9 2.58 -12.88 0.78
N LYS A 10 2.45 -11.83 -0.06
CA LYS A 10 2.89 -11.87 -1.46
C LYS A 10 4.41 -11.83 -1.52
N LYS A 11 5.00 -12.68 -2.37
CA LYS A 11 6.45 -12.70 -2.59
C LYS A 11 6.81 -11.88 -3.82
N PHE A 12 7.87 -11.10 -3.71
CA PHE A 12 8.35 -10.20 -4.76
C PHE A 12 9.78 -10.60 -5.16
N SER A 13 10.00 -10.80 -6.45
CA SER A 13 11.35 -11.04 -7.02
C SER A 13 12.00 -9.73 -7.45
N LEU A 14 12.06 -8.75 -6.54
CA LEU A 14 12.56 -7.40 -6.79
C LEU A 14 13.92 -7.20 -6.12
N ASN A 15 14.95 -6.86 -6.91
CA ASN A 15 16.32 -6.62 -6.49
C ASN A 15 17.05 -5.76 -7.55
N GLY A 16 18.25 -5.28 -7.24
CA GLY A 16 19.11 -4.57 -8.18
C GLY A 16 18.55 -3.23 -8.64
N LEU A 17 17.75 -2.55 -7.80
CA LEU A 17 17.19 -1.26 -8.14
C LEU A 17 18.25 -0.16 -8.16
N LYS A 18 18.09 0.80 -9.07
CA LYS A 18 18.92 2.00 -9.10
C LYS A 18 18.42 3.01 -8.06
N GLY A 19 19.24 3.29 -7.05
CA GLY A 19 18.95 4.28 -6.00
C GLY A 19 18.30 3.72 -4.73
N ILE A 20 17.89 2.45 -4.74
CA ILE A 20 17.41 1.73 -3.55
C ILE A 20 18.23 0.44 -3.43
N SER A 21 18.97 0.29 -2.34
CA SER A 21 19.82 -0.89 -2.14
C SER A 21 19.00 -2.16 -1.85
N ASP A 22 19.54 -3.34 -2.16
CA ASP A 22 18.90 -4.61 -1.81
C ASP A 22 18.72 -4.77 -0.29
N LYS A 23 19.63 -4.24 0.51
CA LYS A 23 19.49 -4.19 1.97
C LYS A 23 18.28 -3.37 2.40
N THR A 24 18.04 -2.22 1.74
CA THR A 24 16.85 -1.40 1.98
C THR A 24 15.58 -2.14 1.58
N LEU A 25 15.58 -2.82 0.43
CA LEU A 25 14.45 -3.65 -0.02
C LEU A 25 14.14 -4.78 0.96
N GLU A 26 15.15 -5.51 1.43
CA GLU A 26 14.97 -6.59 2.40
C GLU A 26 14.31 -6.09 3.70
N MET A 27 14.77 -4.95 4.23
CA MET A 27 14.13 -4.31 5.39
C MET A 27 12.70 -3.88 5.09
N HIS A 28 12.42 -3.38 3.88
CA HIS A 28 11.10 -2.93 3.48
C HIS A 28 10.11 -4.11 3.31
N PHE A 29 10.58 -5.26 2.80
CA PHE A 29 9.78 -6.48 2.76
C PHE A 29 9.42 -6.97 4.16
N LYS A 30 10.36 -6.92 5.11
CA LYS A 30 10.09 -7.28 6.52
C LYS A 30 9.04 -6.36 7.15
N LEU A 31 9.06 -5.06 6.83
CA LEU A 31 8.03 -4.12 7.27
C LEU A 31 6.66 -4.50 6.69
N TYR A 32 6.58 -4.79 5.39
CA TYR A 32 5.38 -5.29 4.72
C TYR A 32 4.84 -6.59 5.35
N GLU A 33 5.71 -7.57 5.63
CA GLU A 33 5.32 -8.81 6.31
C GLU A 33 4.72 -8.53 7.70
N GLY A 34 5.21 -7.49 8.38
CA GLY A 34 4.63 -6.97 9.62
C GLY A 34 3.19 -6.48 9.45
N TYR A 35 2.92 -5.68 8.40
CA TYR A 35 1.57 -5.20 8.08
C TYR A 35 0.60 -6.35 7.78
N VAL A 36 1.04 -7.38 7.04
CA VAL A 36 0.24 -8.58 6.76
C VAL A 36 -0.13 -9.30 8.07
N LYS A 37 0.86 -9.52 8.94
CA LYS A 37 0.65 -10.18 10.24
C LYS A 37 -0.33 -9.40 11.12
N ALA A 38 -0.16 -8.08 11.21
CA ALA A 38 -1.02 -7.21 12.00
C ALA A 38 -2.45 -7.18 11.45
N THR A 39 -2.61 -7.07 10.12
CA THR A 39 -3.90 -7.13 9.42
C THR A 39 -4.65 -8.42 9.74
N ASN A 40 -3.99 -9.57 9.64
CA ASN A 40 -4.60 -10.87 9.97
C ASN A 40 -4.99 -10.95 11.44
N SER A 41 -4.11 -10.50 12.34
CA SER A 41 -4.39 -10.52 13.79
C SER A 41 -5.57 -9.64 14.18
N LEU A 42 -5.70 -8.44 13.60
CA LEU A 42 -6.82 -7.54 13.85
C LEU A 42 -8.10 -8.08 13.22
N THR A 43 -8.03 -8.63 12.01
CA THR A 43 -9.18 -9.23 11.33
C THR A 43 -9.78 -10.37 12.14
N ARG A 44 -8.94 -11.21 12.79
CA ARG A 44 -9.41 -12.27 13.70
C ARG A 44 -10.06 -11.71 14.96
N GLN A 45 -9.40 -10.78 15.66
CA GLN A 45 -9.97 -10.15 16.87
C GLN A 45 -11.30 -9.46 16.59
N ILE A 46 -11.40 -8.70 15.49
CA ILE A 46 -12.66 -8.09 15.05
C ILE A 46 -13.70 -9.17 14.73
N GLY A 47 -13.27 -10.31 14.17
CA GLY A 47 -14.14 -11.45 13.92
C GLY A 47 -14.72 -12.08 15.19
N GLU A 48 -13.98 -12.07 16.30
CA GLU A 48 -14.45 -12.60 17.60
C GLU A 48 -15.66 -11.82 18.12
N PHE A 49 -15.64 -10.49 17.99
CA PHE A 49 -16.78 -9.61 18.31
C PHE A 49 -18.00 -9.82 17.41
N LEU A 50 -17.87 -10.54 16.29
CA LEU A 50 -18.96 -10.70 15.31
C LEU A 50 -19.54 -12.10 15.29
N ILE A 51 -19.12 -12.99 16.21
CA ILE A 51 -19.52 -14.40 16.23
C ILE A 51 -21.02 -14.58 16.44
N ASP A 52 -21.64 -13.76 17.29
CA ASP A 52 -23.08 -13.81 17.59
C ASP A 52 -23.93 -12.92 16.67
N GLY A 53 -23.28 -12.19 15.75
CA GLY A 53 -23.92 -11.32 14.76
C GLY A 53 -24.25 -9.91 15.24
N GLN A 54 -23.79 -9.49 16.41
CA GLN A 54 -24.00 -8.16 16.97
C GLN A 54 -22.73 -7.66 17.68
N VAL A 55 -22.66 -6.36 17.98
CA VAL A 55 -21.63 -5.77 18.83
C VAL A 55 -22.38 -4.96 19.88
N ASP A 56 -22.27 -5.34 21.15
CA ASP A 56 -23.02 -4.67 22.21
C ASP A 56 -22.32 -3.37 22.69
N GLN A 57 -22.97 -2.65 23.62
CA GLN A 57 -22.44 -1.37 24.12
C GLN A 57 -21.16 -1.51 24.94
N GLU A 58 -20.92 -2.67 25.56
CA GLU A 58 -19.71 -2.95 26.34
C GLU A 58 -18.53 -3.27 25.41
N GLU A 59 -18.79 -3.95 24.29
CA GLU A 59 -17.81 -4.31 23.27
C GLU A 59 -17.46 -3.15 22.32
N MET A 60 -18.41 -2.24 22.07
CA MET A 60 -18.31 -1.18 21.07
C MET A 60 -17.02 -0.34 21.14
N PRO A 61 -16.51 0.07 22.33
CA PRO A 61 -15.25 0.82 22.41
C PRO A 61 -14.05 0.03 21.88
N ALA A 62 -13.93 -1.25 22.24
CA ALA A 62 -12.81 -2.09 21.82
C ALA A 62 -12.91 -2.42 20.33
N TYR A 63 -14.10 -2.81 19.86
CA TYR A 63 -14.38 -3.08 18.45
C TYR A 63 -14.01 -1.88 17.56
N SER A 64 -14.40 -0.66 17.99
CA SER A 64 -14.15 0.57 17.25
C SER A 64 -12.66 0.87 17.09
N GLU A 65 -11.88 0.72 18.16
CA GLU A 65 -10.44 0.98 18.12
C GLU A 65 -9.67 -0.04 17.27
N LEU A 66 -10.03 -1.32 17.37
CA LEU A 66 -9.44 -2.37 16.52
C LEU A 66 -9.76 -2.13 15.04
N THR A 67 -11.00 -1.75 14.73
CA THR A 67 -11.44 -1.43 13.37
C THR A 67 -10.69 -0.22 12.81
N ARG A 68 -10.53 0.85 13.63
CA ARG A 68 -9.74 2.02 13.25
C ARG A 68 -8.27 1.65 12.98
N ARG A 69 -7.67 0.81 13.83
CA ARG A 69 -6.30 0.34 13.65
C ARG A 69 -6.16 -0.56 12.42
N LEU A 70 -7.14 -1.39 12.12
CA LEU A 70 -7.15 -2.23 10.92
C LEU A 70 -6.99 -1.39 9.65
N GLY A 71 -7.62 -0.21 9.58
CA GLY A 71 -7.45 0.70 8.46
C GLY A 71 -5.99 1.08 8.20
N PHE A 72 -5.20 1.32 9.25
CA PHE A 72 -3.78 1.63 9.12
C PHE A 72 -2.96 0.43 8.64
N GLU A 73 -3.15 -0.73 9.27
CA GLU A 73 -2.38 -1.94 8.93
C GLU A 73 -2.73 -2.48 7.54
N TYR A 74 -4.02 -2.47 7.18
CA TYR A 74 -4.51 -2.92 5.89
C TYR A 74 -4.03 -2.01 4.76
N ASN A 75 -4.11 -0.68 4.93
CA ASN A 75 -3.56 0.25 3.96
C ASN A 75 -2.04 0.10 3.85
N GLY A 76 -1.35 -0.10 4.98
CA GLY A 76 0.08 -0.43 4.99
C GLY A 76 0.37 -1.67 4.13
N MET A 77 -0.38 -2.75 4.31
CA MET A 77 -0.25 -3.96 3.51
C MET A 77 -0.46 -3.69 2.02
N VAL A 78 -1.62 -3.16 1.62
CA VAL A 78 -2.00 -3.00 0.20
C VAL A 78 -1.10 -1.99 -0.53
N LEU A 79 -0.76 -0.87 0.11
CA LEU A 79 0.07 0.16 -0.52
C LEU A 79 1.50 -0.33 -0.76
N HIS A 80 2.04 -1.18 0.13
CA HIS A 80 3.36 -1.78 -0.12
C HIS A 80 3.33 -2.78 -1.27
N GLU A 81 2.26 -3.57 -1.42
CA GLU A 81 2.12 -4.47 -2.58
C GLU A 81 2.13 -3.71 -3.90
N LEU A 82 1.31 -2.66 -4.00
CA LEU A 82 1.29 -1.76 -5.17
C LEU A 82 2.65 -1.09 -5.39
N TYR A 83 3.32 -0.65 -4.33
CA TYR A 83 4.64 -0.03 -4.41
C TYR A 83 5.68 -0.98 -5.02
N PHE A 84 5.76 -2.23 -4.54
CA PHE A 84 6.71 -3.21 -5.07
C PHE A 84 6.37 -3.63 -6.50
N GLU A 85 5.09 -3.74 -6.86
CA GLU A 85 4.63 -4.07 -8.21
C GLU A 85 4.91 -2.97 -9.23
N ASN A 86 4.97 -1.72 -8.77
CA ASN A 86 5.28 -0.57 -9.61
C ASN A 86 6.77 -0.38 -9.91
N MET A 87 7.65 -1.28 -9.44
CA MET A 87 9.10 -1.15 -9.60
C MET A 87 9.73 -2.30 -10.39
N THR A 88 10.80 -1.97 -11.11
CA THR A 88 11.63 -2.93 -11.83
C THR A 88 13.08 -2.42 -11.91
N SER A 89 14.04 -3.33 -11.96
CA SER A 89 15.46 -3.00 -12.18
C SER A 89 15.75 -2.48 -13.59
N HIS A 90 14.81 -2.68 -14.54
CA HIS A 90 14.96 -2.32 -15.94
C HIS A 90 13.88 -1.33 -16.39
N ALA A 91 13.72 -0.23 -15.65
CA ALA A 91 12.72 0.78 -15.95
C ALA A 91 13.10 1.67 -17.15
N SER A 92 12.12 2.02 -17.98
CA SER A 92 12.26 3.13 -18.94
C SER A 92 12.14 4.48 -18.22
N LYS A 93 12.73 5.53 -18.80
CA LYS A 93 12.67 6.89 -18.23
C LYS A 93 11.31 7.58 -18.41
N SER A 94 10.53 7.11 -19.39
CA SER A 94 9.20 7.61 -19.70
C SER A 94 8.34 6.45 -20.24
N PRO A 95 7.01 6.59 -20.22
CA PRO A 95 6.13 5.76 -21.04
C PRO A 95 6.61 5.78 -22.50
N GLN A 96 6.65 4.61 -23.15
CA GLN A 96 7.05 4.51 -24.55
C GLN A 96 5.85 4.69 -25.49
N GLY A 97 6.07 5.37 -26.62
CA GLY A 97 5.07 5.56 -27.67
C GLY A 97 3.81 6.32 -27.24
N HIS A 98 2.74 6.20 -28.02
CA HIS A 98 1.43 6.78 -27.73
C HIS A 98 0.61 5.88 -26.80
N SER A 99 1.12 5.62 -25.60
CA SER A 99 0.40 4.83 -24.60
C SER A 99 -0.83 5.57 -24.07
N SER A 100 -1.88 4.83 -23.70
CA SER A 100 -3.06 5.39 -23.03
C SER A 100 -2.71 6.13 -21.73
N LEU A 101 -1.67 5.66 -21.02
CA LEU A 101 -1.16 6.30 -19.82
C LEU A 101 -0.56 7.68 -20.11
N LEU A 102 0.27 7.79 -21.16
CA LEU A 102 0.85 9.08 -21.55
C LEU A 102 -0.26 10.08 -21.92
N LYS A 103 -1.27 9.62 -22.65
CA LYS A 103 -2.43 10.44 -23.01
C LYS A 103 -3.21 10.91 -21.77
N ALA A 104 -3.42 10.03 -20.79
CA ALA A 104 -4.08 10.40 -19.53
C ALA A 104 -3.31 11.50 -18.77
N PHE A 105 -1.97 11.46 -18.78
CA PHE A 105 -1.15 12.52 -18.19
C PHE A 105 -1.26 13.84 -18.94
N GLU A 106 -1.26 13.81 -20.28
CA GLU A 106 -1.44 14.99 -21.11
C GLU A 106 -2.82 15.62 -20.89
N ASP A 107 -3.88 14.81 -20.81
CA ASP A 107 -5.25 15.29 -20.63
C ASP A 107 -5.48 15.85 -19.22
N SER A 108 -4.85 15.29 -18.19
CA SER A 108 -5.08 15.67 -16.79
C SER A 108 -4.10 16.73 -16.26
N PHE A 109 -2.85 16.73 -16.75
CA PHE A 109 -1.78 17.59 -16.23
C PHE A 109 -1.17 18.50 -17.33
N GLY A 110 -1.66 18.41 -18.57
CA GLY A 110 -1.16 19.16 -19.73
C GLY A 110 0.11 18.57 -20.35
N SER A 111 0.92 17.83 -19.59
CA SER A 111 2.07 17.06 -20.09
C SER A 111 2.57 16.04 -19.07
N PHE A 112 3.32 15.05 -19.55
CA PHE A 112 4.04 14.11 -18.67
C PHE A 112 5.01 14.79 -17.71
N GLU A 113 5.72 15.84 -18.15
CA GLU A 113 6.68 16.54 -17.30
C GLU A 113 6.00 17.34 -16.20
N ASN A 114 4.83 17.91 -16.46
CA ASN A 114 4.00 18.55 -15.44
C ASN A 114 3.54 17.52 -14.40
N TRP A 115 2.98 16.40 -14.85
CA TRP A 115 2.59 15.30 -13.97
C TRP A 115 3.75 14.83 -13.08
N LYS A 116 4.91 14.60 -13.69
CA LYS A 116 6.12 14.15 -12.99
C LYS A 116 6.60 15.16 -11.96
N THR A 117 6.55 16.44 -12.29
CA THR A 117 6.92 17.54 -11.38
C THR A 117 5.97 17.59 -10.18
N ASP A 118 4.67 17.50 -10.43
CA ASP A 118 3.63 17.49 -9.40
C ASP A 118 3.75 16.27 -8.48
N PHE A 119 3.74 15.06 -9.05
CA PHE A 119 3.85 13.81 -8.31
C PHE A 119 5.14 13.72 -7.47
N SER A 120 6.27 14.13 -8.05
CA SER A 120 7.56 14.15 -7.33
C SER A 120 7.59 15.21 -6.23
N SER A 121 6.81 16.29 -6.34
CA SER A 121 6.71 17.32 -5.31
C SER A 121 5.84 16.87 -4.14
N VAL A 122 4.74 16.17 -4.40
CA VAL A 122 3.94 15.49 -3.38
C VAL A 122 4.79 14.49 -2.59
N GLY A 123 5.60 13.67 -3.29
CA GLY A 123 6.49 12.70 -2.65
C GLY A 123 7.62 13.31 -1.79
N LYS A 124 7.89 14.62 -1.91
CA LYS A 124 8.87 15.35 -1.09
C LYS A 124 8.26 16.02 0.14
N MET A 125 6.95 15.98 0.31
CA MET A 125 6.28 16.58 1.46
C MET A 125 6.82 15.99 2.76
N ARG A 126 6.88 16.83 3.81
CA ARG A 126 7.37 16.41 5.12
C ARG A 126 6.35 15.49 5.80
N GLY A 127 6.82 14.33 6.28
CA GLY A 127 6.02 13.37 7.03
C GLY A 127 6.13 11.97 6.42
N VAL A 128 5.68 10.97 7.17
CA VAL A 128 5.52 9.61 6.62
C VAL A 128 4.20 9.56 5.88
N GLY A 129 4.20 9.10 4.63
CA GLY A 129 3.01 9.05 3.79
C GLY A 129 3.31 8.50 2.40
N TRP A 130 2.35 8.67 1.50
CA TRP A 130 2.40 8.17 0.13
C TRP A 130 2.02 9.26 -0.86
N ALA A 131 2.65 9.25 -2.04
CA ALA A 131 2.16 9.94 -3.22
C ALA A 131 1.44 8.91 -4.09
N VAL A 132 0.18 9.16 -4.44
CA VAL A 132 -0.65 8.27 -5.27
C VAL A 132 -1.16 9.07 -6.46
N CYS A 133 -0.98 8.51 -7.66
CA CYS A 133 -1.57 9.04 -8.88
C CYS A 133 -2.85 8.26 -9.16
N ASN A 134 -3.98 8.95 -9.29
CA ASN A 134 -5.29 8.38 -9.60
C ASN A 134 -5.83 8.83 -10.96
#